data_AF-A0A9D5SZB7-F1
#
_entry.id   AF-A0A9D5SZB7-F1
#
_cell.length_a   1.000
_cell.length_b   1.000
_cell.length_c   1.000
_cell.angle_alpha   90.00
_cell.angle_beta   90.00
_cell.angle_gamma   90.00
#
_symmetry.space_group_name_H-M   'P 1'
#
loop_
_entity.id
_entity.type
_entity.pdbx_description
1 polymer ?
#
loop_
_entity_poly.entity_id
_entity_poly.type
_entity_poly.pdbx_seq_one_letter_code
_entity_poly.pdbx_strand_id
1 'polypeptide(L)'
;MENQTQKKSGNGGLVAILVVLLVLFAAAVGCYLFGVFGNEPILSCPSAAVVEEETIVGKWKGEAGETVVFKEDGTCTIAGTAWDYEYEDGELTVSKFGLGYTVKADLDGDSLSFTISKIRYDLERVD
;
A
#
# COMPACT_ATOMS: atom_id res chain seq x y z
N MET A 1 43.63 -6.59 42.35
CA MET A 1 43.40 -7.77 41.48
C MET A 1 41.91 -8.09 41.54
N GLU A 2 41.36 -8.34 40.37
CA GLU A 2 39.93 -8.39 40.03
C GLU A 2 39.22 -9.60 40.69
N ASN A 3 37.90 -9.65 40.86
CA ASN A 3 36.93 -9.72 39.76
C ASN A 3 35.49 -9.40 40.18
N GLN A 4 34.71 -8.90 39.21
CA GLN A 4 33.27 -8.65 39.26
C GLN A 4 32.47 -9.95 39.04
N THR A 5 31.28 -10.07 39.63
CA THR A 5 30.09 -10.67 38.98
C THR A 5 28.85 -10.23 39.74
N GLN A 6 28.21 -9.15 39.30
CA GLN A 6 26.87 -8.79 39.77
C GLN A 6 25.84 -9.45 38.85
N LYS A 7 25.12 -10.47 39.33
CA LYS A 7 24.05 -11.14 38.58
C LYS A 7 22.69 -10.73 39.14
N LYS A 8 22.04 -9.75 38.51
CA LYS A 8 20.63 -9.42 38.77
C LYS A 8 19.93 -9.00 37.48
N SER A 9 19.23 -9.96 36.86
CA SER A 9 18.45 -9.78 35.63
C SER A 9 17.07 -10.42 35.80
N GLY A 10 16.06 -9.86 35.13
CA GLY A 10 14.72 -10.44 35.01
C GLY A 10 13.66 -9.88 35.97
N ASN A 11 12.90 -8.87 35.50
CA ASN A 11 11.42 -8.87 35.44
C ASN A 11 10.81 -7.45 35.41
N GLY A 12 11.53 -6.40 35.82
CA GLY A 12 10.99 -5.02 35.83
C GLY A 12 10.66 -4.45 34.44
N GLY A 13 11.43 -4.82 33.40
CA GLY A 13 11.25 -4.29 32.04
C GLY A 13 9.98 -4.78 31.34
N LEU A 14 9.60 -6.05 31.50
CA LEU A 14 8.44 -6.63 30.81
C LEU A 14 7.12 -6.01 31.28
N VAL A 15 6.99 -5.69 32.57
CA VAL A 15 5.78 -5.05 33.12
C VAL A 15 5.63 -3.62 32.58
N ALA A 16 6.73 -2.86 32.49
CA ALA A 16 6.72 -1.52 31.92
C ALA A 16 6.33 -1.53 30.43
N ILE A 17 6.88 -2.46 29.64
CA ILE A 17 6.56 -2.62 28.22
C ILE A 17 5.08 -3.00 28.02
N LEU A 18 4.54 -3.92 28.85
CA LEU A 18 3.14 -4.35 28.77
C LEU A 18 2.17 -3.19 29.06
N VAL A 19 2.47 -2.35 30.05
CA VAL A 19 1.65 -1.16 30.38
C VAL A 19 1.69 -0.13 29.25
N VAL A 20 2.86 0.14 28.66
CA VAL A 20 2.99 1.06 27.52
C VAL A 20 2.20 0.56 26.31
N LEU A 21 2.30 -0.73 25.97
CA LEU A 21 1.52 -1.33 24.88
C LEU A 21 0.01 -1.26 25.11
N LEU A 22 -0.44 -1.46 26.35
CA LEU A 22 -1.87 -1.45 26.69
C LEU A 22 -2.46 -0.02 26.67
N VAL A 23 -1.68 1.00 27.06
CA VAL A 23 -2.07 2.42 26.91
C VAL A 23 -2.14 2.81 25.42
N LEU A 24 -1.19 2.35 24.59
CA LEU A 24 -1.22 2.58 23.14
C LEU A 24 -2.43 1.92 22.47
N PHE A 25 -2.77 0.69 22.84
CA PHE A 25 -3.96 -0.01 22.33
C PHE A 25 -5.27 0.69 22.75
N ALA A 26 -5.36 1.20 23.98
CA ALA A 26 -6.54 1.93 24.44
C ALA A 26 -6.76 3.24 23.66
N ALA A 27 -5.69 3.95 23.29
CA ALA A 27 -5.77 5.14 22.44
C ALA A 27 -6.26 4.81 21.01
N ALA A 28 -5.76 3.72 20.41
CA ALA A 28 -6.18 3.29 19.08
C ALA A 28 -7.67 2.90 19.03
N VAL A 29 -8.16 2.14 20.01
CA VAL A 29 -9.58 1.72 20.08
C VAL A 29 -10.51 2.89 20.42
N GLY A 30 -10.05 3.85 21.23
CA GLY A 30 -10.80 5.07 21.53
C GLY A 30 -11.07 5.94 20.30
N CYS A 31 -10.09 6.09 19.40
CA CYS A 31 -10.28 6.80 18.14
C CYS A 31 -11.22 6.07 17.16
N TYR A 32 -11.26 4.73 17.18
CA TYR A 32 -12.06 3.95 16.25
C TYR A 32 -13.57 3.92 16.58
N LEU A 33 -13.97 4.25 17.81
CA LEU A 33 -15.37 4.14 18.27
C LEU A 33 -16.11 5.48 18.46
N PHE A 34 -15.44 6.63 18.34
CA PHE A 34 -16.06 7.95 18.55
C PHE A 34 -16.32 8.77 17.26
N GLY A 35 -16.03 8.22 16.08
CA GLY A 35 -16.08 8.93 14.79
C GLY A 35 -17.46 9.19 14.16
N VAL A 36 -18.58 9.06 14.89
CA VAL A 36 -19.95 9.06 14.28
C VAL A 36 -20.88 10.20 14.74
N PHE A 37 -20.50 11.03 15.72
CA PHE A 37 -21.36 12.13 16.19
C PHE A 37 -20.58 13.44 16.42
N GLY A 38 -20.70 14.42 15.50
CA GLY A 38 -20.09 15.74 15.69
C GLY A 38 -20.33 16.77 14.59
N ASN A 39 -21.24 17.72 14.85
CA ASN A 39 -21.61 18.85 13.98
C ASN A 39 -21.30 20.20 14.67
N GLU A 40 -20.89 21.28 13.99
CA GLU A 40 -20.40 21.40 12.60
C GLU A 40 -18.94 21.93 12.54
N PRO A 41 -18.59 23.24 12.42
CA PRO A 41 -17.40 23.55 11.63
C PRO A 41 -16.34 24.39 12.37
N ILE A 42 -15.10 23.91 12.42
CA ILE A 42 -13.94 24.76 12.72
C ILE A 42 -12.86 24.64 11.63
N LEU A 43 -12.44 25.79 11.14
CA LEU A 43 -11.31 25.96 10.21
C LEU A 43 -9.99 25.58 10.90
N SER A 44 -9.69 24.29 10.91
CA SER A 44 -8.34 23.79 11.01
C SER A 44 -8.30 22.40 10.39
N CYS A 45 -8.21 22.35 9.08
CA CYS A 45 -7.49 21.22 8.50
C CYS A 45 -6.04 21.38 9.00
N PRO A 46 -5.48 20.43 9.80
CA PRO A 46 -4.14 20.01 9.42
C PRO A 46 -4.30 19.66 7.93
N SER A 47 -3.48 20.26 7.07
CA SER A 47 -3.38 19.74 5.71
C SER A 47 -3.00 18.28 5.91
N ALA A 48 -3.97 17.39 5.73
CA ALA A 48 -3.66 16.01 5.44
C ALA A 48 -2.76 16.15 4.22
N ALA A 49 -1.46 15.93 4.44
CA ALA A 49 -0.62 15.51 3.35
C ALA A 49 -1.39 14.30 2.84
N VAL A 50 -2.04 14.47 1.69
CA VAL A 50 -2.58 13.33 0.96
C VAL A 50 -1.32 12.55 0.68
N VAL A 51 -1.12 11.51 1.48
CA VAL A 51 -0.16 10.47 1.14
C VAL A 51 -0.85 9.85 -0.05
N GLU A 52 -0.49 10.33 -1.24
CA GLU A 52 -0.96 9.75 -2.49
C GLU A 52 -0.33 8.36 -2.52
N GLU A 53 -1.09 7.41 -1.97
CA GLU A 53 -0.74 6.01 -1.95
C GLU A 53 -0.55 5.61 -3.42
N GLU A 54 0.65 5.18 -3.76
CA GLU A 54 1.09 5.01 -5.14
C GLU A 54 0.18 4.01 -5.84
N THR A 55 -0.80 4.53 -6.56
CA THR A 55 -1.89 3.74 -7.12
C THR A 55 -1.61 3.42 -8.58
N ILE A 56 -1.80 2.15 -8.94
CA ILE A 56 -1.72 1.71 -10.33
C ILE A 56 -2.90 2.23 -11.17
N VAL A 57 -3.97 2.73 -10.54
CA VAL A 57 -5.15 3.30 -11.20
C VAL A 57 -4.75 4.51 -12.05
N GLY A 58 -5.20 4.54 -13.30
CA GLY A 58 -4.87 5.57 -14.28
C GLY A 58 -4.71 5.02 -15.69
N LYS A 59 -4.33 5.89 -16.63
CA LYS A 59 -3.89 5.45 -17.95
C LYS A 59 -2.37 5.47 -17.99
N TRP A 60 -1.83 4.55 -18.77
CA TRP A 60 -0.41 4.24 -18.88
C TRP A 60 -0.08 3.99 -20.34
N LYS A 61 1.12 4.38 -20.75
CA LYS A 61 1.58 4.29 -22.13
C LYS A 61 2.96 3.65 -22.21
N GLY A 62 3.07 2.58 -22.99
CA GLY A 62 4.35 1.94 -23.29
C GLY A 62 5.11 2.65 -24.41
N GLU A 63 6.43 2.42 -24.49
CA GLU A 63 7.28 2.99 -25.54
C GLU A 63 6.82 2.65 -26.96
N ALA A 64 6.28 1.43 -27.19
CA ALA A 64 5.74 1.03 -28.49
C ALA A 64 4.31 1.56 -28.75
N GLY A 65 3.79 2.42 -27.86
CA GLY A 65 2.50 3.09 -27.99
C GLY A 65 1.31 2.29 -27.48
N GLU A 66 1.52 1.14 -26.82
CA GLU A 66 0.41 0.45 -26.14
C GLU A 66 -0.19 1.36 -25.07
N THR A 67 -1.52 1.37 -24.98
CA THR A 67 -2.23 2.01 -23.86
C THR A 67 -2.76 0.93 -22.94
N VAL A 68 -2.46 1.10 -21.65
CA VAL A 68 -3.04 0.31 -20.55
C VAL A 68 -3.85 1.26 -19.68
N VAL A 69 -5.05 0.88 -19.27
CA VAL A 69 -5.90 1.69 -18.38
C VAL A 69 -6.36 0.83 -17.23
N PHE A 70 -5.95 1.15 -16.01
CA PHE A 70 -6.41 0.50 -14.77
C PHE A 70 -7.48 1.36 -14.11
N LYS A 71 -8.55 0.74 -13.61
CA LYS A 71 -9.67 1.43 -12.95
C LYS A 71 -9.88 0.93 -11.53
N GLU A 72 -10.48 1.78 -10.69
CA GLU A 72 -10.81 1.45 -9.29
C GLU A 72 -11.77 0.26 -9.14
N ASP A 73 -12.56 -0.07 -10.17
CA ASP A 73 -13.49 -1.21 -10.17
C ASP A 73 -12.83 -2.59 -10.34
N GLY A 74 -11.49 -2.66 -10.42
CA GLY A 74 -10.75 -3.92 -10.62
C GLY A 74 -10.74 -4.40 -12.08
N THR A 75 -11.22 -3.60 -13.04
CA THR A 75 -11.00 -3.89 -14.47
C THR A 75 -9.91 -3.02 -15.08
N CYS A 76 -9.14 -3.60 -15.98
CA CYS A 76 -8.16 -2.88 -16.80
C CYS A 76 -8.44 -3.07 -18.30
N THR A 77 -7.85 -2.21 -19.13
CA THR A 77 -7.92 -2.31 -20.59
C THR A 77 -6.50 -2.28 -21.15
N ILE A 78 -6.06 -3.40 -21.73
CA ILE A 78 -4.72 -3.55 -22.33
C ILE A 78 -4.91 -3.65 -23.84
N ALA A 79 -4.32 -2.73 -24.60
CA ALA A 79 -4.42 -2.69 -26.07
C ALA A 79 -5.89 -2.78 -26.59
N GLY A 80 -6.80 -2.07 -25.92
CA GLY A 80 -8.24 -2.05 -26.24
C GLY A 80 -9.04 -3.28 -25.79
N THR A 81 -8.41 -4.28 -25.18
CA THR A 81 -9.08 -5.46 -24.63
C THR A 81 -9.28 -5.29 -23.12
N ALA A 82 -10.51 -5.44 -22.63
CA ALA A 82 -10.79 -5.43 -21.19
C ALA A 82 -10.35 -6.75 -20.51
N TRP A 83 -9.78 -6.64 -19.31
CA TRP A 83 -9.37 -7.72 -18.41
C TRP A 83 -9.76 -7.37 -16.97
N ASP A 84 -9.78 -8.36 -16.09
CA ASP A 84 -9.85 -8.17 -14.65
C ASP A 84 -8.42 -8.07 -14.10
N TYR A 85 -8.16 -7.23 -13.09
CA TYR A 85 -6.85 -7.11 -12.47
C TYR A 85 -6.93 -6.93 -10.95
N GLU A 86 -5.83 -7.29 -10.30
CA GLU A 86 -5.59 -7.11 -8.87
C GLU A 86 -4.13 -6.67 -8.70
N TYR A 87 -3.88 -5.69 -7.83
CA TYR A 87 -2.53 -5.20 -7.54
C TYR A 87 -2.36 -5.04 -6.03
N GLU A 88 -1.57 -5.92 -5.42
CA GLU A 88 -1.24 -5.91 -3.99
C GLU A 88 0.24 -6.28 -3.80
N ASP A 89 0.93 -5.65 -2.83
CA ASP A 89 2.34 -5.94 -2.46
C ASP A 89 3.33 -6.03 -3.65
N GLY A 90 3.15 -5.15 -4.65
CA GLY A 90 3.95 -5.13 -5.86
C GLY A 90 3.72 -6.32 -6.80
N GLU A 91 2.61 -7.05 -6.66
CA GLU A 91 2.20 -8.13 -7.57
C GLU A 91 0.97 -7.71 -8.37
N LEU A 92 1.13 -7.61 -9.68
CA LEU A 92 0.05 -7.39 -10.62
C LEU A 92 -0.44 -8.74 -11.13
N THR A 93 -1.67 -9.10 -10.78
CA THR A 93 -2.41 -10.20 -11.39
C THR A 93 -3.33 -9.63 -12.47
N VAL A 94 -3.25 -10.18 -13.69
CA VAL A 94 -4.20 -9.90 -14.78
C VAL A 94 -4.89 -11.20 -15.16
N SER A 95 -6.21 -11.19 -15.23
CA SER A 95 -7.01 -12.38 -15.52
C SER A 95 -8.21 -12.09 -16.42
N LYS A 96 -8.69 -13.13 -17.11
CA LYS A 96 -9.87 -13.09 -17.98
C LYS A 96 -10.37 -14.50 -18.24
N PHE A 97 -11.67 -14.73 -18.08
CA PHE A 97 -12.32 -16.04 -18.29
C PHE A 97 -11.64 -17.21 -17.54
N GLY A 98 -11.10 -16.96 -16.35
CA GLY A 98 -10.42 -17.98 -15.53
C GLY A 98 -8.99 -18.32 -15.97
N LEU A 99 -8.45 -17.63 -16.98
CA LEU A 99 -7.02 -17.65 -17.31
C LEU A 99 -6.39 -16.37 -16.79
N GLY A 100 -5.29 -16.46 -16.04
CA GLY A 100 -4.58 -15.30 -15.52
C GLY A 100 -3.09 -15.56 -15.32
N TYR A 101 -2.36 -14.47 -15.13
CA TYR A 101 -0.94 -14.48 -14.81
C TYR A 101 -0.65 -13.39 -13.77
N THR A 102 0.20 -13.73 -12.81
CA THR A 102 0.70 -12.81 -11.78
C THR A 102 2.16 -12.52 -12.06
N VAL A 103 2.53 -11.24 -12.01
CA VAL A 103 3.90 -10.76 -12.22
C VAL A 103 4.26 -9.78 -11.11
N LYS A 104 5.54 -9.77 -10.68
CA LYS A 104 6.06 -8.65 -9.90
C LYS A 104 6.06 -7.40 -10.79
N ALA A 105 5.50 -6.33 -10.27
CA ALA A 105 5.36 -5.03 -10.92
C ALA A 105 5.89 -3.95 -9.98
N ASP A 106 6.83 -3.18 -10.51
CA ASP A 106 7.55 -2.09 -9.87
C ASP A 106 6.82 -0.79 -10.24
N LEU A 107 6.29 -0.10 -9.24
CA LEU A 107 5.55 1.15 -9.37
C LEU A 107 6.34 2.23 -8.60
N ASP A 108 6.75 3.27 -9.32
CA ASP A 108 7.52 4.41 -8.81
C ASP A 108 6.87 5.67 -9.38
N GLY A 109 5.90 6.23 -8.65
CA GLY A 109 5.09 7.37 -9.06
C GLY A 109 4.41 7.19 -10.42
N ASP A 110 4.94 7.87 -11.44
CA ASP A 110 4.44 7.84 -12.82
C ASP A 110 5.13 6.80 -13.72
N SER A 111 5.97 5.94 -13.14
CA SER A 111 6.61 4.81 -13.81
C SER A 111 6.03 3.48 -13.32
N LEU A 112 5.62 2.62 -14.25
CA LEU A 112 5.19 1.25 -13.97
C LEU A 112 5.95 0.28 -14.86
N SER A 113 6.71 -0.64 -14.25
CA SER A 113 7.44 -1.66 -15.00
C SER A 113 7.15 -3.08 -14.52
N PHE A 114 7.01 -4.03 -15.45
CA PHE A 114 6.77 -5.44 -15.15
C PHE A 114 7.30 -6.34 -16.27
N THR A 115 7.38 -7.65 -16.04
CA THR A 115 7.90 -8.60 -17.05
C THR A 115 6.94 -9.78 -17.25
N ILE A 116 6.42 -9.93 -18.47
CA ILE A 116 5.58 -11.06 -18.88
C ILE A 116 6.37 -11.89 -19.90
N SER A 117 6.52 -13.20 -19.68
CA SER A 117 7.16 -14.12 -20.65
C SER A 117 8.54 -13.69 -21.16
N LYS A 118 9.34 -13.02 -20.30
CA LYS A 118 10.66 -12.39 -20.59
C LYS A 118 10.63 -11.10 -21.42
N ILE A 119 9.45 -10.57 -21.74
CA ILE A 119 9.29 -9.23 -22.30
C ILE A 119 9.10 -8.28 -21.13
N ARG A 120 10.01 -7.29 -21.00
CA ARG A 120 9.85 -6.18 -20.06
C ARG A 120 8.92 -5.15 -20.69
N TYR A 121 7.98 -4.66 -19.89
CA TYR A 121 7.13 -3.53 -20.19
C TYR A 121 7.54 -2.40 -19.25
N ASP A 122 7.80 -1.24 -19.82
CA ASP A 122 8.04 0.01 -19.12
C ASP A 122 6.95 0.99 -19.60
N LEU A 123 6.09 1.42 -18.68
CA LEU A 123 4.94 2.26 -18.96
C LEU A 123 5.05 3.57 -18.17
N GLU A 124 4.75 4.68 -18.84
CA GLU A 124 4.67 6.02 -18.25
C GLU A 124 3.19 6.40 -18.06
N ARG A 125 2.84 7.03 -16.92
CA ARG A 125 1.47 7.48 -16.63
C ARG A 125 1.08 8.63 -17.56
N VAL A 126 -0.17 8.65 -18.02
CA VAL A 126 -0.72 9.70 -18.89
C VAL A 126 -2.14 10.11 -18.47
N ASP A 127 -2.39 11.41 -18.40
CA ASP A 127 -3.69 12.01 -18.02
C ASP A 127 -4.85 11.77 -19.01
#